data_AF-A0A6A4GT47-F1
#
_entry.id   AF-A0A6A4GT47-F1
#
_cell.length_a   1.000
_cell.length_b   1.000
_cell.length_c   1.000
_cell.angle_alpha   90.00
_cell.angle_beta   90.00
_cell.angle_gamma   90.00
#
_symmetry.space_group_name_H-M   'P 1'
#
loop_
_entity.id
_entity.type
_entity.pdbx_description
1 polymer ?
#
loop_
_entity_poly.entity_id
_entity_poly.type
_entity_poly.pdbx_seq_one_letter_code
_entity_poly.pdbx_strand_id
1 'polypeptide(L)'
;SLSDKTRSHITHATEQIANFFKRMSLPDKLARNMAIWKDNAASKAKTADYLVGKVERPGSPCAPFITIDQEDWDLIRSNKNLFDSLK
;
A
#
# COMPACT_ATOMS: atom_id res chain seq x y z
N SER A 1 -10.66 -3.71 -3.77
CA SER A 1 -12.01 -3.48 -3.23
C SER A 1 -12.15 -4.24 -1.92
N LEU A 2 -12.68 -3.63 -0.86
CA LEU A 2 -12.92 -4.26 0.46
C LEU A 2 -14.01 -5.37 0.44
N SER A 3 -14.49 -5.73 -0.76
CA SER A 3 -15.62 -6.63 -1.00
C SER A 3 -15.24 -8.05 -1.43
N ASP A 4 -13.95 -8.40 -1.41
CA ASP A 4 -13.51 -9.75 -1.80
C ASP A 4 -13.65 -10.74 -0.63
N LYS A 5 -14.64 -11.63 -0.73
CA LYS A 5 -14.97 -12.63 0.29
C LYS A 5 -13.91 -13.75 0.43
N THR A 6 -13.01 -13.89 -0.55
CA THR A 6 -11.97 -14.93 -0.55
C THR A 6 -10.64 -14.45 0.04
N ARG A 7 -10.51 -13.14 0.25
CA ARG A 7 -9.30 -12.55 0.82
C ARG A 7 -9.19 -12.90 2.30
N SER A 8 -8.13 -13.61 2.68
CA SER A 8 -7.80 -13.86 4.08
C SER A 8 -7.61 -12.54 4.81
N HIS A 9 -8.28 -12.40 5.96
CA HIS A 9 -8.21 -11.19 6.76
C HIS A 9 -6.84 -11.14 7.46
N ILE A 10 -5.87 -10.46 6.83
CA ILE A 10 -4.52 -10.32 7.40
C ILE A 10 -4.60 -9.28 8.52
N THR A 11 -4.66 -9.75 9.76
CA THR A 11 -4.44 -8.90 10.94
C THR A 11 -3.00 -9.05 11.40
N HIS A 12 -2.24 -7.95 11.44
CA HIS A 12 -0.91 -7.95 12.07
C HIS A 12 -0.96 -8.06 13.60
N ALA A 13 -2.16 -8.09 14.20
CA ALA A 13 -2.34 -8.29 15.63
C ALA A 13 -2.14 -9.78 15.98
N THR A 14 -1.18 -10.07 16.84
CA THR A 14 -1.00 -11.41 17.41
C THR A 14 -2.19 -11.76 18.31
N GLU A 15 -2.43 -13.06 18.53
CA GLU A 15 -3.51 -13.53 19.42
C GLU A 15 -3.41 -12.95 20.84
N GLN A 16 -2.17 -12.73 21.31
CA GLN A 16 -1.90 -12.11 22.60
C GLN A 16 -2.45 -10.68 22.66
N ILE A 17 -2.27 -9.90 21.60
CA ILE A 17 -2.78 -8.52 21.49
C ILE A 17 -4.31 -8.54 21.44
N ALA A 18 -4.90 -9.45 20.67
CA ALA A 18 -6.35 -9.58 20.60
C ALA A 18 -6.97 -9.94 21.97
N ASN A 19 -6.37 -10.88 22.69
CA ASN A 19 -6.82 -11.29 24.03
C ASN A 19 -6.65 -10.17 25.06
N PHE A 20 -5.57 -9.40 24.97
CA PHE A 20 -5.37 -8.22 25.80
C PHE A 20 -6.50 -7.20 25.64
N PHE A 21 -6.87 -6.86 24.39
CA PHE A 21 -8.00 -5.96 24.14
C PHE A 21 -9.35 -6.55 24.53
N LYS A 22 -9.56 -7.87 24.40
CA LYS A 22 -10.80 -8.51 24.87
C LYS A 22 -11.02 -8.34 26.38
N ARG A 23 -9.95 -8.41 27.16
CA ARG A 23 -9.97 -8.30 28.64
C ARG A 23 -10.03 -6.87 29.16
N MET A 24 -9.80 -5.89 28.30
CA MET A 24 -9.79 -4.48 28.67
C MET A 24 -11.22 -3.93 28.84
N SER A 25 -11.41 -3.11 29.88
CA SER A 25 -12.68 -2.42 30.12
C SER A 25 -13.00 -1.43 29.01
N LEU A 26 -14.28 -1.11 28.80
CA LEU A 26 -14.68 -0.13 27.79
C LEU A 26 -14.04 1.26 28.03
N PRO A 27 -14.00 1.80 29.26
CA PRO A 27 -13.31 3.05 29.54
C PRO A 27 -11.84 3.05 29.11
N ASP A 28 -11.10 1.98 29.41
CA ASP A 28 -9.67 1.88 29.09
C ASP A 28 -9.44 1.82 27.57
N LYS A 29 -10.33 1.12 26.83
CA LYS A 29 -10.29 1.10 25.36
C LYS A 29 -10.47 2.49 24.77
N LEU A 30 -11.44 3.24 25.30
CA LEU A 30 -11.72 4.60 24.84
C LEU A 30 -10.56 5.54 25.14
N ALA A 31 -9.99 5.47 26.35
CA ALA A 31 -8.83 6.27 26.73
C ALA A 31 -7.63 6.00 25.79
N ARG A 32 -7.39 4.73 25.47
CA ARG A 32 -6.28 4.31 24.60
C ARG A 32 -6.51 4.69 23.14
N ASN A 33 -7.73 4.58 22.63
CA ASN A 33 -8.10 5.09 21.30
C ASN A 33 -7.89 6.61 21.21
N MET A 34 -8.27 7.36 22.25
CA MET A 34 -8.05 8.82 22.30
C MET A 34 -6.56 9.18 22.31
N ALA A 35 -5.72 8.41 23.00
CA ALA A 35 -4.27 8.58 22.97
C ALA A 35 -3.71 8.37 21.56
N ILE A 36 -4.07 7.25 20.91
CA ILE A 36 -3.67 6.95 19.53
C ILE A 36 -4.11 8.06 18.57
N TRP A 37 -5.32 8.58 18.73
CA TRP A 37 -5.82 9.68 17.90
C TRP A 37 -4.98 10.96 18.06
N LYS A 38 -4.59 11.30 19.29
CA LYS A 38 -3.72 12.46 19.55
C LYS A 38 -2.34 12.26 18.94
N ASP A 39 -1.75 11.08 19.10
CA ASP A 39 -0.43 10.74 18.54
C ASP A 39 -0.44 10.77 17.01
N ASN A 40 -1.51 10.26 16.39
CA ASN A 40 -1.72 10.31 14.95
C ASN A 40 -1.91 11.74 14.45
N ALA A 41 -2.68 12.57 15.18
CA ALA A 41 -2.86 13.98 14.83
C ALA A 41 -1.53 14.74 14.89
N ALA A 42 -0.72 14.50 15.91
CA ALA A 42 0.62 15.07 16.04
C ALA A 42 1.58 14.58 14.93
N SER A 43 1.51 13.30 14.56
CA SER A 43 2.31 12.74 13.46
C SER A 43 1.87 13.27 12.09
N LYS A 44 0.57 13.51 11.91
CA LYS A 44 0.01 14.14 10.70
C LYS A 44 0.48 15.59 10.53
N ALA A 45 0.64 16.33 11.63
CA ALA A 45 1.21 17.67 11.60
C ALA A 45 2.67 17.66 11.10
N LYS A 46 3.48 16.66 11.52
CA LYS A 46 4.87 16.49 11.03
C LYS A 46 4.97 16.01 9.58
N THR A 47 3.98 15.27 9.10
CA THR A 47 3.95 14.77 7.70
C THR A 47 3.41 15.79 6.70
N ALA A 48 2.74 16.85 7.16
CA ALA A 48 2.40 17.99 6.31
C ALA A 48 3.66 18.73 5.80
N ASP A 49 4.77 18.69 6.54
CA ASP A 49 6.06 19.23 6.10
C ASP A 49 6.77 18.34 5.06
N TYR A 50 6.29 17.11 4.85
CA TYR A 50 6.71 16.23 3.75
C TYR A 50 5.88 16.49 2.48
N LEU A 51 5.53 17.75 2.22
CA LEU A 51 5.03 18.18 0.92
C LEU A 51 6.08 17.85 -0.15
N VAL A 52 5.82 16.75 -0.87
CA VAL A 52 6.07 16.56 -2.30
C VAL A 52 7.40 17.16 -2.78
N GLY A 53 8.51 16.79 -2.15
CA GLY A 53 9.79 16.85 -2.85
C GLY A 53 9.60 16.04 -4.12
N LYS A 54 9.92 16.62 -5.30
CA LYS A 54 9.92 15.90 -6.59
C LYS A 54 10.49 14.51 -6.32
N VAL A 55 9.66 13.48 -6.38
CA VAL A 55 10.14 12.11 -6.24
C VAL A 55 11.10 11.91 -7.40
N GLU A 56 12.40 11.90 -7.11
CA GLU A 56 13.38 11.47 -8.10
C GLU A 56 12.93 10.10 -8.56
N ARG A 57 12.69 9.97 -9.87
CA ARG A 57 12.13 8.75 -10.45
C ARG A 57 13.00 7.58 -9.96
N PRO A 58 12.42 6.54 -9.33
CA PRO A 58 13.22 5.39 -8.94
C PRO A 58 13.80 4.76 -10.22
N GLY A 59 15.09 4.95 -10.42
CA GLY A 59 15.83 4.47 -11.58
C GLY A 59 17.32 4.62 -11.31
N SER A 60 18.08 3.53 -11.47
CA SER A 60 19.54 3.62 -11.52
C SER A 60 19.93 4.51 -12.70
N PRO A 61 20.96 5.38 -12.61
CA PRO A 61 21.48 6.13 -13.75
C PRO A 61 21.87 5.23 -14.93
N CYS A 62 22.13 3.94 -14.63
CA CYS A 62 22.54 2.92 -15.59
C CYS A 62 21.41 1.98 -16.02
N ALA A 63 20.17 2.16 -15.54
CA ALA A 63 19.05 1.34 -16.01
C ALA A 63 18.56 1.89 -17.36
N PRO A 64 18.58 1.09 -18.45
CA PRO A 64 17.99 1.52 -19.70
C PRO A 64 16.49 1.75 -19.49
N PHE A 65 16.02 2.96 -19.80
CA PHE A 65 14.60 3.25 -19.89
C PHE A 65 14.05 2.48 -21.08
N ILE A 66 13.37 1.35 -20.83
CA ILE A 66 12.55 0.70 -21.85
C ILE A 66 11.27 1.52 -21.94
N THR A 67 11.22 2.45 -22.88
CA THR A 67 9.99 3.15 -23.26
C THR A 67 9.39 2.44 -24.46
N ILE A 68 8.17 1.92 -24.31
CA ILE A 68 7.40 1.37 -25.43
C ILE A 68 6.81 2.55 -26.19
N ASP A 69 7.27 2.78 -27.42
CA ASP A 69 6.72 3.83 -28.27
C ASP A 69 5.49 3.34 -29.06
N GLN A 70 4.94 4.21 -29.89
CA GLN A 70 3.74 3.87 -30.66
C GLN A 70 4.00 2.76 -31.70
N GLU A 71 5.21 2.71 -32.25
CA GLU A 71 5.64 1.72 -33.25
C GLU A 71 5.79 0.34 -32.59
N ASP A 72 6.38 0.30 -31.39
CA ASP A 72 6.45 -0.89 -30.55
C ASP A 72 5.04 -1.42 -30.21
N TRP A 73 4.11 -0.52 -29.89
CA TRP A 73 2.71 -0.90 -29.62
C TRP A 73 2.01 -1.48 -30.84
N ASP A 74 2.24 -0.92 -32.02
CA ASP A 74 1.64 -1.40 -33.26
C ASP A 74 2.23 -2.76 -33.68
N LEU A 75 3.53 -2.98 -33.41
CA LEU A 75 4.17 -4.27 -33.56
C LEU A 75 3.60 -5.32 -32.60
N ILE A 76 3.42 -4.98 -31.33
CA ILE A 76 2.81 -5.86 -30.31
C ILE A 76 1.37 -6.25 -30.72
N ARG A 77 0.56 -5.27 -31.17
CA ARG A 77 -0.83 -5.53 -31.61
C ARG A 77 -0.91 -6.37 -32.87
N SER A 78 0.05 -6.24 -33.79
CA SER A 78 0.06 -7.00 -35.04
C SER A 78 0.47 -8.46 -34.86
N ASN A 79 1.17 -8.78 -33.76
CA ASN A 79 1.61 -10.15 -33.48
C ASN A 79 0.54 -10.97 -32.76
N LYS A 80 -0.25 -11.72 -33.54
CA LYS A 80 -1.38 -12.53 -33.06
C LYS A 80 -0.99 -13.66 -32.10
N ASN A 81 0.28 -14.07 -32.10
CA ASN A 81 0.76 -15.21 -31.33
C ASN A 81 1.67 -14.79 -30.16
N LEU A 82 1.81 -13.48 -29.91
CA LEU A 82 2.76 -12.94 -28.92
C LEU A 82 2.53 -13.48 -27.50
N PHE A 83 1.28 -13.81 -27.18
CA PHE A 83 0.88 -14.30 -25.85
C PHE A 83 0.44 -15.77 -25.86
N ASP A 84 0.60 -16.49 -26.98
CA ASP A 84 0.16 -17.89 -27.09
C ASP A 84 0.94 -18.84 -26.17
N SER A 85 2.15 -18.43 -25.77
CA SER A 85 3.02 -19.17 -24.85
C SER A 85 2.81 -18.85 -23.37
N LEU A 86 1.97 -17.86 -23.02
CA LEU A 86 1.68 -17.48 -21.62
C LEU A 86 0.56 -18.32 -20.99
N LYS A 87 0.47 -19.60 -21.34
CA LYS A 87 -0.47 -20.55 -20.70
C LYS A 87 0.06 -21.09 -19.38
#